data_AF-A0A7S1E1C5-F1
#
_entry.id   AF-A0A7S1E1C5-F1
#
_cell.length_a   1.000
_cell.length_b   1.000
_cell.length_c   1.000
_cell.angle_alpha   90.00
_cell.angle_beta   90.00
_cell.angle_gamma   90.00
#
_symmetry.space_group_name_H-M   'P 1'
#
loop_
_entity.id
_entity.type
_entity.pdbx_description
1 polymer ?
#
loop_
_entity_poly.entity_id
_entity_poly.type
_entity_poly.pdbx_seq_one_letter_code
_entity_poly.pdbx_strand_id
1 'polypeptide(L)'
;NDLYVRQPKSNVFWFVGKIARVDGVSVPACVARQYPLIAQHAANLRPLEMYPHHDQKFEFWAAPGDSEMEVAYNRPDLQMTKIVIDDDLAESCMEVRTLMIGFQGEMYEGGEEGFHTWRDEDGYAVKPEVKGPDTGEQEISDDLMKKMEGMDAQKLWEEQERRAGRSPTDD
;
A
#
# COMPACT_ATOMS: atom_id res chain seq x y z
N ASN A 1 -7.10 11.17 9.04
CA ASN A 1 -6.33 9.90 9.03
C ASN A 1 -6.67 9.13 7.79
N ASP A 2 -5.67 8.51 7.17
CA ASP A 2 -5.87 7.69 5.98
C ASP A 2 -6.26 6.27 6.40
N LEU A 3 -7.29 5.71 5.76
CA LEU A 3 -7.89 4.43 6.15
C LEU A 3 -7.66 3.37 5.08
N TYR A 4 -7.19 2.22 5.53
CA TYR A 4 -6.90 1.06 4.72
C TYR A 4 -7.68 -0.15 5.23
N VAL A 5 -7.99 -1.07 4.32
CA VAL A 5 -8.56 -2.37 4.64
C VAL A 5 -7.71 -3.48 4.08
N ARG A 6 -7.69 -4.61 4.80
CA ARG A 6 -7.15 -5.85 4.28
C ARG A 6 -8.04 -7.02 4.65
N GLN A 7 -7.93 -8.08 3.84
CA GLN A 7 -8.42 -9.39 4.25
C GLN A 7 -7.57 -9.94 5.39
N PRO A 8 -8.15 -10.73 6.31
CA PRO A 8 -7.36 -11.49 7.28
C PRO A 8 -6.25 -12.30 6.59
N LYS A 9 -5.03 -12.24 7.14
CA LYS A 9 -3.83 -12.95 6.63
C LYS A 9 -3.32 -12.49 5.26
N SER A 10 -3.87 -11.42 4.69
CA SER A 10 -3.31 -10.77 3.52
C SER A 10 -2.29 -9.72 3.93
N ASN A 11 -1.23 -9.57 3.14
CA ASN A 11 -0.29 -8.45 3.26
C ASN A 11 -0.66 -7.29 2.33
N VAL A 12 -1.79 -7.35 1.63
CA VAL A 12 -2.26 -6.30 0.70
C VAL A 12 -3.28 -5.41 1.40
N PHE A 13 -2.97 -4.12 1.47
CA PHE A 13 -3.76 -3.11 2.15
C PHE A 13 -4.30 -2.16 1.10
N TRP A 14 -5.62 -2.13 0.95
CA TRP A 14 -6.34 -1.27 0.02
C TRP A 14 -6.68 0.03 0.70
N PHE A 15 -6.37 1.15 0.06
CA PHE A 15 -6.86 2.45 0.51
C PHE A 15 -8.37 2.54 0.27
N VAL A 16 -9.09 3.03 1.29
CA VAL A 16 -10.56 3.08 1.28
C VAL A 16 -11.09 4.50 1.43
N GLY A 17 -10.24 5.42 1.91
CA GLY A 17 -10.56 6.83 2.04
C GLY A 17 -9.97 7.45 3.30
N LYS A 18 -10.51 8.61 3.67
CA LYS A 18 -10.05 9.39 4.82
C LYS A 18 -11.10 9.46 5.92
N ILE A 19 -10.62 9.46 7.15
CA ILE A 19 -11.39 9.72 8.36
C ILE A 19 -11.13 11.15 8.83
N ALA A 20 -12.22 11.89 8.98
CA ALA A 20 -12.27 13.20 9.61
C ALA A 20 -12.89 13.08 11.01
N ARG A 21 -12.33 13.80 11.97
CA ARG A 21 -12.84 13.82 13.35
C ARG A 21 -12.44 15.13 14.01
N VAL A 22 -13.23 15.57 14.99
CA VAL A 22 -12.83 16.64 15.89
C VAL A 22 -11.84 16.14 16.94
N ASP A 23 -11.16 17.08 17.60
CA ASP A 23 -10.28 16.78 18.72
C ASP A 23 -11.03 16.09 19.87
N GLY A 24 -10.39 15.12 20.51
CA GLY A 24 -10.96 14.33 21.61
C GLY A 24 -11.70 13.06 21.18
N VAL A 25 -12.08 12.92 19.90
CA VAL A 25 -12.61 11.64 19.37
C VAL A 25 -11.44 10.79 18.88
N SER A 26 -11.37 9.51 19.26
CA SER A 26 -10.30 8.61 18.78
C SER A 26 -10.58 8.09 17.36
N VAL A 27 -9.54 7.74 16.61
CA VAL A 27 -9.68 7.13 15.28
C VAL A 27 -10.44 5.79 15.36
N PRO A 28 -10.14 4.87 16.30
CA PRO A 28 -10.90 3.64 16.46
C PRO A 28 -12.39 3.89 16.72
N ALA A 29 -12.74 4.84 17.59
CA ALA A 29 -14.15 5.14 17.88
C ALA A 29 -14.88 5.70 16.64
N CYS A 30 -14.21 6.52 15.84
CA CYS A 30 -14.75 7.03 14.59
C CYS A 30 -15.05 5.90 13.59
N VAL A 31 -14.09 4.99 13.41
CA VAL A 31 -14.25 3.84 12.50
C VAL A 31 -15.32 2.88 13.02
N ALA A 32 -15.32 2.57 14.31
CA ALA A 32 -16.35 1.74 14.93
C ALA A 32 -17.75 2.35 14.74
N ARG A 33 -17.89 3.66 14.99
CA ARG A 33 -19.17 4.37 14.85
C ARG A 33 -19.71 4.38 13.43
N GLN A 34 -18.82 4.39 12.43
CA GLN A 34 -19.16 4.40 11.00
C GLN A 34 -18.95 3.04 10.31
N TYR A 35 -18.73 1.97 11.09
CA TYR A 35 -18.31 0.67 10.55
C TYR A 35 -19.20 0.17 9.40
N PRO A 36 -20.54 0.14 9.51
CA PRO A 36 -21.38 -0.39 8.44
C PRO A 36 -21.21 0.37 7.12
N LEU A 37 -21.05 1.69 7.19
CA LEU A 37 -20.84 2.54 6.01
C LEU A 37 -19.49 2.25 5.36
N ILE A 38 -18.43 2.25 6.17
CA ILE A 38 -17.06 2.07 5.66
C ILE A 38 -16.87 0.65 5.12
N ALA A 39 -17.36 -0.37 5.83
CA ALA A 39 -17.26 -1.77 5.40
C ALA A 39 -18.00 -2.00 4.09
N GLN A 40 -19.21 -1.45 3.93
CA GLN A 40 -19.95 -1.55 2.67
C GLN A 40 -19.25 -0.79 1.55
N HIS A 41 -18.70 0.39 1.84
CA HIS A 41 -17.91 1.16 0.87
C HIS A 41 -16.69 0.38 0.39
N ALA A 42 -15.90 -0.18 1.32
CA ALA A 42 -14.75 -1.02 1.00
C ALA A 42 -15.13 -2.21 0.10
N ALA A 43 -16.23 -2.90 0.42
CA ALA A 43 -16.72 -4.03 -0.37
C ALA A 43 -17.17 -3.62 -1.78
N ASN A 44 -17.76 -2.43 -1.93
CA ASN A 44 -18.18 -1.90 -3.23
C ASN A 44 -17.00 -1.39 -4.05
N LEU A 45 -16.00 -0.79 -3.38
CA LEU A 45 -14.79 -0.27 -3.99
C LEU A 45 -13.94 -1.42 -4.56
N ARG A 46 -13.91 -2.57 -3.86
CA ARG A 46 -13.14 -3.77 -4.21
C ARG A 46 -14.02 -5.02 -4.23
N PRO A 47 -14.90 -5.19 -5.22
CA PRO A 47 -15.86 -6.28 -5.21
C PRO A 47 -15.22 -7.66 -5.40
N LEU A 48 -14.07 -7.76 -6.08
CA LEU A 48 -13.40 -9.05 -6.29
C LEU A 48 -12.58 -9.46 -5.07
N GLU A 49 -11.92 -8.50 -4.42
CA GLU A 49 -11.05 -8.77 -3.28
C GLU A 49 -11.85 -8.76 -1.98
N MET A 50 -12.72 -7.77 -1.74
CA MET A 50 -13.35 -7.62 -0.43
C MET A 50 -14.69 -8.38 -0.34
N TYR A 51 -15.54 -8.32 -1.36
CA TYR A 51 -16.89 -8.90 -1.26
C TYR A 51 -16.93 -10.41 -0.91
N PRO A 52 -16.07 -11.30 -1.45
CA PRO A 52 -16.11 -12.72 -1.12
C PRO A 52 -15.79 -13.04 0.35
N HIS A 53 -15.19 -12.09 1.07
CA HIS A 53 -14.70 -12.25 2.44
C HIS A 53 -15.48 -11.42 3.45
N HIS A 54 -16.67 -10.93 3.08
CA HIS A 54 -17.53 -10.14 3.97
C HIS A 54 -17.92 -10.88 5.25
N ASP A 55 -17.92 -12.22 5.23
CA ASP A 55 -18.17 -13.11 6.35
C ASP A 55 -16.98 -13.23 7.32
N GLN A 56 -15.75 -13.05 6.82
CA GLN A 56 -14.50 -13.20 7.58
C GLN A 56 -14.09 -11.94 8.36
N LYS A 57 -14.86 -10.85 8.23
CA LYS A 57 -14.61 -9.49 8.77
C LYS A 57 -13.29 -8.90 8.28
N PHE A 58 -13.38 -7.78 7.57
CA PHE A 58 -12.20 -7.01 7.16
C PHE A 58 -11.42 -6.50 8.36
N GLU A 59 -10.11 -6.40 8.21
CA GLU A 59 -9.29 -5.66 9.17
C GLU A 59 -9.15 -4.21 8.70
N PHE A 60 -9.39 -3.28 9.62
CA PHE A 60 -9.23 -1.85 9.39
C PHE A 60 -7.90 -1.38 9.95
N TRP A 61 -7.22 -0.54 9.17
CA TRP A 61 -5.90 -0.03 9.49
C TRP A 61 -5.85 1.46 9.22
N ALA A 62 -5.29 2.24 10.14
CA ALA A 62 -5.14 3.68 9.98
C ALA A 62 -3.66 4.06 9.86
N ALA A 63 -3.37 4.94 8.92
CA ALA A 63 -2.11 5.68 8.88
C ALA A 63 -2.33 7.10 9.43
N PRO A 64 -1.26 7.87 9.64
CA PRO A 64 -1.35 9.33 9.82
C PRO A 64 -2.20 9.99 8.71
N GLY A 65 -2.63 11.23 8.93
CA GLY A 65 -3.32 11.97 7.86
C GLY A 65 -2.31 12.44 6.81
N ASP A 66 -2.74 12.46 5.55
CA ASP A 66 -1.97 13.02 4.42
C ASP A 66 -0.64 12.28 4.19
N SER A 67 -0.68 10.98 4.43
CA SER A 67 0.46 10.07 4.42
C SER A 67 0.46 9.14 3.20
N GLU A 68 -0.48 9.27 2.26
CA GLU A 68 -0.60 8.36 1.12
C GLU A 68 0.67 8.28 0.28
N MET A 69 1.33 9.42 0.04
CA MET A 69 2.61 9.45 -0.66
C MET A 69 3.71 8.75 0.15
N GLU A 70 3.77 8.95 1.47
CA GLU A 70 4.71 8.25 2.34
C GLU A 70 4.47 6.74 2.36
N VAL A 71 3.19 6.35 2.33
CA VAL A 71 2.77 4.97 2.22
C VAL A 71 3.21 4.37 0.88
N ALA A 72 3.04 5.11 -0.22
CA ALA A 72 3.43 4.71 -1.56
C ALA A 72 4.96 4.55 -1.69
N TYR A 73 5.73 5.42 -1.05
CA TYR A 73 7.19 5.37 -1.04
C TYR A 73 7.79 4.39 -0.02
N ASN A 74 6.96 3.63 0.71
CA ASN A 74 7.41 2.69 1.74
C ASN A 74 8.32 3.37 2.78
N ARG A 75 7.94 4.55 3.28
CA ARG A 75 8.71 5.21 4.35
C ARG A 75 8.87 4.25 5.53
N PRO A 76 10.11 4.01 6.01
CA PRO A 76 10.38 2.97 7.01
C PRO A 76 9.79 3.32 8.38
N ASP A 77 9.72 4.61 8.70
CA ASP A 77 9.21 5.10 9.99
C ASP A 77 7.68 5.20 10.02
N LEU A 78 7.01 4.99 8.88
CA LEU A 78 5.55 5.01 8.81
C LEU A 78 4.99 3.64 9.21
N GLN A 79 4.37 3.62 10.39
CA GLN A 79 3.62 2.47 10.90
C GLN A 79 2.11 2.69 10.74
N MET A 80 1.43 1.74 10.12
CA MET A 80 -0.04 1.68 10.16
C MET A 80 -0.49 1.03 11.47
N THR A 81 -1.58 1.54 12.06
CA THR A 81 -2.16 0.99 13.29
C THR A 81 -3.42 0.18 12.98
N LYS A 82 -3.44 -1.08 13.42
CA LYS A 82 -4.65 -1.92 13.35
C LYS A 82 -5.74 -1.35 14.26
N ILE A 83 -6.95 -1.24 13.74
CA ILE A 83 -8.13 -0.84 14.49
C ILE A 83 -8.81 -2.11 15.00
N VAL A 84 -8.78 -2.31 16.31
CA VAL A 84 -9.49 -3.39 17.00
C VAL A 84 -10.79 -2.81 17.53
N ILE A 85 -11.91 -3.42 17.14
CA ILE A 85 -13.25 -3.10 17.66
C ILE A 85 -13.65 -4.22 18.60
N ASP A 86 -13.35 -4.03 19.88
CA ASP A 86 -13.81 -4.88 20.98
C ASP A 86 -15.18 -4.40 21.49
N ASP A 87 -15.72 -5.14 22.47
CA ASP A 87 -17.06 -4.87 23.01
C ASP A 87 -17.12 -3.49 23.70
N ASP A 88 -16.05 -3.10 24.41
CA ASP A 88 -15.95 -1.80 25.09
C ASP A 88 -15.93 -0.63 24.09
N LEU A 89 -15.18 -0.77 22.99
CA LEU A 89 -15.16 0.24 21.93
C LEU A 89 -16.51 0.29 21.19
N ALA A 90 -17.11 -0.87 20.92
CA ALA A 90 -18.41 -0.95 20.25
C ALA A 90 -19.51 -0.24 21.05
N GLU A 91 -19.49 -0.34 22.38
CA GLU A 91 -20.42 0.38 23.24
C GLU A 91 -20.08 1.88 23.31
N SER A 92 -18.84 2.23 23.66
CA SER A 92 -18.44 3.62 23.87
C SER A 92 -18.50 4.48 22.60
N CYS A 93 -18.30 3.89 21.41
CA CYS A 93 -18.40 4.61 20.14
C CYS A 93 -19.79 5.21 19.90
N MET A 94 -20.84 4.66 20.53
CA MET A 94 -22.22 5.14 20.38
C MET A 94 -22.45 6.52 21.00
N GLU A 95 -21.60 6.95 21.93
CA GLU A 95 -21.61 8.30 22.49
C GLU A 95 -21.07 9.35 21.50
N VAL A 96 -20.28 8.91 20.50
CA VAL A 96 -19.75 9.78 19.46
C VAL A 96 -20.89 10.22 18.53
N ARG A 97 -21.18 11.52 18.54
CA ARG A 97 -22.19 12.12 17.68
C ARG A 97 -21.71 12.14 16.23
N THR A 98 -22.60 11.84 15.29
CA THR A 98 -22.27 11.83 13.86
C THR A 98 -21.72 13.16 13.36
N LEU A 99 -22.13 14.29 13.94
CA LEU A 99 -21.61 15.62 13.59
C LEU A 99 -20.13 15.85 13.95
N MET A 100 -19.55 15.00 14.80
CA MET A 100 -18.16 15.11 15.26
C MET A 100 -17.18 14.32 14.41
N ILE A 101 -17.70 13.53 13.46
CA ILE A 101 -16.94 12.58 12.65
C ILE A 101 -17.37 12.63 11.19
N GLY A 102 -16.50 12.19 10.31
CA GLY A 102 -16.76 12.12 8.88
C GLY A 102 -15.91 11.04 8.24
N PHE A 103 -16.46 10.46 7.17
CA PHE A 103 -15.74 9.55 6.31
C PHE A 103 -15.85 10.06 4.88
N GLN A 104 -14.70 10.26 4.24
CA GLN A 104 -14.59 10.58 2.83
C GLN A 104 -14.07 9.33 2.13
N GLY A 105 -14.98 8.58 1.50
CA GLY A 105 -14.62 7.36 0.77
C GLY A 105 -13.82 7.67 -0.49
N GLU A 106 -12.85 6.81 -0.77
CA GLU A 106 -12.11 6.83 -2.04
C GLU A 106 -13.04 6.44 -3.19
N MET A 107 -12.80 7.03 -4.36
CA MET A 107 -13.50 6.70 -5.59
C MET A 107 -12.48 6.42 -6.69
N TYR A 108 -12.64 5.30 -7.39
CA TYR A 108 -11.84 4.98 -8.56
C TYR A 108 -12.60 5.37 -9.82
N GLU A 109 -11.90 5.98 -10.76
CA GLU A 109 -12.43 6.20 -12.10
C GLU A 109 -12.31 4.91 -12.93
N GLY A 110 -13.18 4.78 -13.94
CA GLY A 110 -13.28 3.56 -14.73
C GLY A 110 -11.96 3.18 -15.40
N GLY A 111 -11.35 2.07 -14.98
CA GLY A 111 -10.09 1.55 -15.50
C GLY A 111 -8.90 1.69 -14.55
N GLU A 112 -9.05 2.38 -13.43
CA GLU A 112 -8.01 2.46 -12.41
C GLU A 112 -7.96 1.17 -11.56
N GLU A 113 -6.73 0.72 -11.27
CA GLU A 113 -6.51 -0.39 -10.34
C GLU A 113 -6.70 0.03 -8.89
N GLY A 114 -6.72 1.33 -8.59
CA GLY A 114 -6.82 1.84 -7.22
C GLY A 114 -5.53 1.71 -6.40
N PHE A 115 -5.47 2.46 -5.30
CA PHE A 115 -4.25 2.52 -4.49
C PHE A 115 -4.19 1.38 -3.46
N HIS A 116 -3.04 0.68 -3.42
CA HIS A 116 -2.74 -0.32 -2.42
C HIS A 116 -1.25 -0.36 -2.05
N THR A 117 -0.96 -0.94 -0.90
CA THR A 117 0.39 -1.11 -0.37
C THR A 117 0.58 -2.51 0.24
N TRP A 118 1.84 -2.88 0.48
CA TRP A 118 2.18 -4.14 1.15
C TRP A 118 2.76 -3.85 2.53
N ARG A 119 2.06 -4.30 3.57
CA ARG A 119 2.47 -4.12 4.96
C ARG A 119 2.50 -5.44 5.70
N ASP A 120 3.33 -5.51 6.74
CA ASP A 120 3.37 -6.66 7.65
C ASP A 120 2.27 -6.58 8.71
N GLU A 121 2.27 -7.53 9.65
CA GLU A 121 1.32 -7.60 10.76
C GLU A 121 1.51 -6.51 11.82
N ASP A 122 2.62 -5.76 11.76
CA ASP A 122 2.91 -4.63 12.65
C ASP A 122 2.62 -3.28 11.96
N GLY A 123 2.23 -3.31 10.68
CA GLY A 123 1.86 -2.13 9.87
C GLY A 123 3.04 -1.43 9.18
N TYR A 124 4.22 -2.04 9.15
CA TYR A 124 5.41 -1.52 8.46
C TYR A 124 5.47 -1.98 7.01
N ALA A 125 6.22 -1.25 6.17
CA ALA A 125 6.42 -1.60 4.78
C ALA A 125 7.18 -2.92 4.62
N VAL A 126 6.64 -3.85 3.82
CA VAL A 126 7.33 -5.11 3.48
C VAL A 126 8.45 -4.87 2.47
N LYS A 127 8.26 -3.88 1.60
CA LYS A 127 9.20 -3.52 0.54
C LYS A 127 10.13 -2.40 1.02
N PRO A 128 11.37 -2.36 0.50
CA PRO A 128 12.29 -1.27 0.82
C PRO A 128 11.72 0.09 0.37
N GLU A 129 12.22 1.15 1.01
CA GLU A 129 11.91 2.52 0.66
C GLU A 129 12.20 2.78 -0.83
N VAL A 130 11.21 3.34 -1.52
CA VAL A 130 11.35 3.73 -2.91
C VAL A 130 12.04 5.09 -2.95
N LYS A 131 13.32 5.08 -3.27
CA LYS A 131 14.08 6.29 -3.56
C LYS A 131 13.59 6.86 -4.90
N GLY A 132 13.15 8.12 -4.89
CA GLY A 132 12.84 8.84 -6.12
C GLY A 132 14.06 8.92 -7.05
N PRO A 133 13.87 9.24 -8.35
CA PRO A 133 14.94 9.23 -9.35
C PRO A 133 16.17 10.07 -9.00
N ASP A 134 16.07 11.02 -8.07
CA ASP A 134 17.16 11.93 -7.69
C ASP A 134 18.22 11.35 -6.72
N THR A 135 18.16 10.07 -6.32
CA THR A 135 19.10 9.57 -5.28
C THR A 135 19.82 8.25 -5.59
N GLY A 136 19.89 7.80 -6.85
CA GLY A 136 20.51 6.49 -7.15
C GLY A 136 21.21 6.28 -8.49
N GLU A 137 21.06 7.15 -9.49
CA GLU A 137 21.65 6.86 -10.82
C GLU A 137 23.18 7.02 -10.86
N GLN A 138 23.77 7.81 -9.98
CA GLN A 138 25.20 8.10 -10.03
C GLN A 138 26.07 6.94 -9.49
N GLU A 139 25.63 6.24 -8.44
CA GLU A 139 26.42 5.15 -7.85
C GLU A 139 26.34 3.84 -8.65
N ILE A 140 25.20 3.56 -9.32
CA ILE A 140 25.06 2.39 -10.19
C ILE A 140 25.84 2.59 -11.50
N SER A 141 25.82 3.82 -12.05
CA SER A 141 26.60 4.21 -13.23
C SER A 141 28.10 3.95 -13.03
N ASP A 142 28.66 4.40 -11.91
CA ASP A 142 30.10 4.35 -11.70
C ASP A 142 30.61 2.94 -11.42
N ASP A 143 29.86 2.10 -10.68
CA ASP A 143 30.26 0.71 -10.42
C ASP A 143 30.06 -0.21 -11.65
N LEU A 144 29.06 0.10 -12.49
CA LEU A 144 28.86 -0.59 -13.77
C LEU A 144 29.93 -0.18 -14.79
N MET A 145 30.26 1.12 -14.88
CA MET A 145 31.35 1.61 -15.74
C MET A 145 32.71 1.07 -15.31
N LYS A 146 33.01 1.00 -14.00
CA LYS A 146 34.25 0.39 -13.49
C LYS A 146 34.37 -1.10 -13.80
N LYS A 147 33.25 -1.82 -13.83
CA LYS A 147 33.22 -3.24 -14.23
C LYS A 147 33.35 -3.41 -15.74
N MET A 148 32.96 -2.41 -16.53
CA MET A 148 33.09 -2.41 -17.99
C MET A 148 34.45 -1.91 -18.48
N GLU A 149 35.21 -1.17 -17.66
CA GLU A 149 36.61 -0.83 -17.93
C GLU A 149 37.51 -2.08 -17.88
N GLY A 150 37.77 -2.65 -19.07
CA GLY A 150 38.69 -3.77 -19.25
C GLY A 150 38.07 -5.02 -19.86
N MET A 151 36.76 -5.03 -20.09
CA MET A 151 36.12 -6.08 -20.90
C MET A 151 36.15 -5.69 -22.36
N ASP A 152 36.93 -6.44 -23.14
CA ASP A 152 37.00 -6.32 -24.60
C ASP A 152 35.59 -6.49 -25.19
N ALA A 153 35.06 -5.41 -25.77
CA ALA A 153 33.69 -5.32 -26.27
C ALA A 153 33.37 -6.43 -27.30
N GLN A 154 34.39 -6.94 -27.99
CA GLN A 154 34.26 -8.08 -28.90
C GLN A 154 33.87 -9.38 -28.18
N LYS A 155 34.43 -9.66 -27.01
CA LYS A 155 34.11 -10.88 -26.24
C LYS A 155 32.71 -10.86 -25.65
N LEU A 156 32.23 -9.69 -25.24
CA LEU A 156 30.86 -9.52 -24.72
C LEU A 156 29.81 -9.74 -25.81
N TRP A 157 30.12 -9.33 -27.05
CA TRP A 157 29.23 -9.52 -28.18
C TRP A 157 29.20 -10.99 -28.65
N GLU A 158 30.36 -11.64 -28.76
CA GLU A 158 30.47 -13.07 -29.09
C GLU A 158 29.77 -13.97 -28.05
N GLU A 159 29.84 -13.64 -26.76
CA GLU A 159 29.15 -14.40 -25.73
C GLU A 159 27.63 -14.22 -25.77
N GLN A 160 27.14 -13.04 -26.15
CA GLN A 160 25.70 -12.81 -26.35
C GLN A 160 25.16 -13.55 -27.57
N GLU A 161 25.89 -13.59 -28.70
CA GLU A 161 25.48 -14.35 -29.88
C GLU A 161 25.45 -15.86 -29.61
N ARG A 162 26.42 -16.36 -28.84
CA ARG A 162 26.45 -17.76 -28.39
C ARG A 162 25.25 -18.12 -27.52
N ARG A 163 24.82 -17.23 -26.61
CA ARG A 163 23.62 -17.43 -25.77
C ARG A 163 22.32 -17.30 -26.56
N ALA A 164 22.31 -16.50 -27.62
CA ALA A 164 21.16 -16.33 -28.51
C ALA A 164 21.00 -17.47 -29.54
N GLY A 165 21.93 -18.44 -29.57
CA GLY A 165 21.81 -19.65 -30.38
C GLY A 165 21.91 -19.43 -31.89
N ARG A 166 22.48 -18.30 -32.34
CA ARG A 166 22.79 -18.09 -33.77
C ARG A 166 24.23 -18.50 -34.03
N SER A 167 24.44 -19.54 -34.82
CA SER A 167 25.76 -19.87 -35.35
C SER A 167 26.14 -18.87 -36.45
N PRO A 168 27.35 -18.29 -36.43
CA PRO A 168 27.83 -17.43 -37.50
C PRO A 168 28.39 -18.28 -38.64
N THR A 169 27.54 -19.01 -39.34
CA THR A 169 27.81 -19.56 -40.68
C THR A 169 26.47 -19.88 -41.33
N ASP A 170 25.90 -18.91 -42.02
CA ASP A 170 24.98 -19.11 -43.14
C ASP A 170 25.19 -17.89 -44.06
N ASP A 171 26.28 -17.95 -44.83
CA ASP A 171 26.45 -17.23 -46.11
C ASP A 171 26.09 -18.19 -47.24
#